data_AF-A0A942L833-F1
#
_entry.id   AF-A0A942L833-F1
#
_cell.length_a   1.000
_cell.length_b   1.000
_cell.length_c   1.000
_cell.angle_alpha   90.00
_cell.angle_beta   90.00
_cell.angle_gamma   90.00
#
_symmetry.space_group_name_H-M   'P 1'
#
loop_
_entity.id
_entity.type
_entity.pdbx_description
1 polymer ?
#
loop_
_entity_poly.entity_id
_entity_poly.type
_entity_poly.pdbx_seq_one_letter_code
_entity_poly.pdbx_strand_id
1 'polypeptide(L)' 'MDRMDFIQGVTRTRVLENKLLSRARVERMVDAKDIDEVIKILCETEYANGVTGVNRGEEYEKILSHELKRVYKL' A
#
# COMPACT_ATOMS: atom_id res chain seq x y z
N MET A 1 -25.29 21.96 -5.75
CA MET A 1 -24.33 20.87 -5.49
C MET A 1 -24.15 20.81 -3.99
N ASP A 2 -24.70 19.79 -3.34
CA ASP A 2 -24.80 19.76 -1.88
C ASP A 2 -23.48 19.30 -1.27
N ARG A 3 -23.01 20.00 -0.24
CA ARG A 3 -21.69 19.73 0.36
C ARG A 3 -21.67 18.35 1.04
N MET A 4 -22.85 17.84 1.40
CA MET A 4 -23.08 16.52 2.00
C MET A 4 -22.75 15.35 1.07
N ASP A 5 -22.93 15.50 -0.25
CA ASP A 5 -22.67 14.42 -1.23
C ASP A 5 -21.18 14.05 -1.30
N PHE A 6 -20.29 14.99 -0.98
CA PHE A 6 -18.84 14.77 -1.03
C PHE A 6 -18.25 14.31 0.30
N ILE A 7 -18.98 14.39 1.41
CA ILE A 7 -18.45 14.02 2.74
C ILE A 7 -18.07 12.55 2.77
N GLN A 8 -18.90 11.68 2.19
CA GLN A 8 -18.62 10.24 2.15
C GLN A 8 -17.38 9.93 1.29
N GLY A 9 -17.28 10.54 0.10
CA GLY A 9 -16.13 10.39 -0.79
C GLY A 9 -14.82 10.89 -0.17
N VAL A 10 -14.83 12.10 0.38
CA VAL A 10 -13.65 12.71 1.03
C VAL A 10 -13.22 11.93 2.26
N THR A 11 -14.15 11.41 3.06
CA THR A 11 -13.82 10.59 4.23
C THR A 11 -13.20 9.26 3.82
N ARG A 12 -13.73 8.60 2.78
CA ARG A 12 -13.14 7.39 2.20
C ARG A 12 -11.73 7.64 1.68
N THR A 13 -11.52 8.72 0.93
CA THR A 13 -10.19 9.08 0.42
C THR A 13 -9.20 9.34 1.54
N ARG A 14 -9.59 10.05 2.61
CA ARG A 14 -8.71 10.29 3.77
C ARG A 14 -8.36 9.02 4.53
N VAL A 15 -9.29 8.08 4.64
CA VAL A 15 -9.01 6.76 5.24
C VAL A 15 -8.04 5.97 4.37
N LEU A 16 -8.16 6.05 3.03
CA LEU A 16 -7.22 5.43 2.10
C LEU A 16 -5.84 6.11 2.10
N GLU A 17 -5.78 7.43 2.26
CA GLU A 17 -4.51 8.17 2.40
C GLU A 17 -3.73 7.73 3.64
N ASN A 18 -4.41 7.46 4.77
CA ASN A 18 -3.76 6.92 5.97
C ASN A 18 -3.20 5.50 5.78
N LYS A 19 -3.63 4.77 4.75
CA LYS A 19 -3.11 3.44 4.41
C LYS A 19 -1.90 3.49 3.47
N LEU A 20 -1.55 4.67 2.95
CA LEU A 20 -0.36 4.85 2.13
C LEU A 20 0.92 4.65 2.97
N LEU A 21 2.00 4.29 2.29
CA LEU A 21 3.32 4.23 2.91
C LEU A 21 3.71 5.61 3.45
N SER A 22 3.91 5.69 4.76
CA SER A 22 4.42 6.90 5.40
C SER A 22 5.89 7.11 5.03
N ARG A 23 6.31 8.37 5.02
CA ARG A 23 7.69 8.75 4.66
C ARG A 23 8.76 7.98 5.44
N ALA A 24 8.55 7.77 6.74
CA ALA A 24 9.45 7.00 7.60
C ALA A 24 9.57 5.52 7.19
N ARG A 25 8.57 4.96 6.52
CA ARG A 25 8.61 3.58 5.99
C ARG A 25 9.37 3.53 4.67
N VAL A 26 9.19 4.54 3.82
CA VAL A 26 9.98 4.68 2.58
C VAL A 26 11.46 4.85 2.90
N GLU A 27 11.82 5.68 3.88
CA GLU A 27 13.20 5.83 4.35
C GLU A 27 13.77 4.50 4.86
N ARG A 28 13.02 3.73 5.66
CA ARG A 28 13.42 2.37 6.07
C ARG A 28 13.60 1.39 4.90
N MET A 29 12.82 1.53 3.82
CA MET A 29 12.98 0.70 2.62
C MET A 29 14.22 1.08 1.81
N VAL A 30 14.64 2.36 1.83
CA VAL A 30 15.87 2.82 1.17
C VAL A 30 17.13 2.35 1.92
N ASP A 31 17.04 2.27 3.25
CA ASP A 31 18.13 1.77 4.10
C ASP A 31 18.24 0.23 4.12
N ALA A 32 17.29 -0.48 3.51
CA ALA A 32 17.28 -1.93 3.44
C ALA A 32 18.41 -2.45 2.54
N LYS A 33 19.09 -3.53 2.97
CA LYS A 33 20.24 -4.09 2.27
C LYS A 33 19.87 -4.88 1.02
N ASP A 34 18.73 -5.57 1.09
CA ASP A 34 18.29 -6.53 0.07
C ASP A 34 16.78 -6.44 -0.15
N ILE A 35 16.33 -6.88 -1.33
CA ILE A 35 14.92 -6.84 -1.72
C ILE A 35 14.02 -7.66 -0.78
N ASP A 36 14.55 -8.73 -0.18
CA ASP A 36 13.87 -9.52 0.84
C ASP A 36 13.56 -8.73 2.12
N GLU A 37 14.45 -7.81 2.48
CA GLU A 37 14.29 -6.96 3.67
C GLU A 37 13.25 -5.86 3.39
N VAL A 38 13.24 -5.32 2.18
CA VAL A 38 12.19 -4.42 1.68
C VAL A 38 10.82 -5.13 1.69
N ILE A 39 10.78 -6.39 1.26
CA ILE A 39 9.56 -7.21 1.25
C ILE A 39 9.05 -7.50 2.67
N LYS A 40 9.96 -7.75 3.62
CA LYS A 40 9.59 -7.86 5.05
C LYS A 40 8.95 -6.56 5.56
N ILE A 41 9.53 -5.41 5.26
CA ILE A 41 8.97 -4.11 5.65
C ILE A 41 7.60 -3.89 5.01
N LEU A 42 7.41 -4.31 3.75
CA LEU A 42 6.11 -4.30 3.07
C LEU A 42 5.10 -5.25 3.72
N CYS A 43 5.52 -6.43 4.19
CA CYS A 43 4.70 -7.37 4.96
C CYS A 43 4.28 -6.84 6.34
N GLU A 44 4.98 -5.86 6.91
CA GLU A 44 4.55 -5.20 8.15
C GLU A 44 3.50 -4.10 7.89
N THR A 45 3.22 -3.78 6.62
CA THR A 45 2.27 -2.73 6.23
C THR A 45 0.90 -3.30 5.88
N GLU A 46 -0.08 -2.42 5.64
CA GLU A 46 -1.39 -2.82 5.09
C GLU A 46 -1.28 -3.54 3.72
N TYR A 47 -0.13 -3.47 3.05
CA TYR A 47 0.16 -4.18 1.80
C TYR A 47 0.48 -5.67 2.02
N ALA A 48 0.65 -6.14 3.27
CA ALA A 48 0.96 -7.53 3.61
C ALA A 48 0.02 -8.57 2.97
N ASN A 49 -1.27 -8.23 2.88
CA ASN A 49 -2.29 -9.11 2.28
C ASN A 49 -2.04 -9.41 0.80
N GLY A 50 -1.31 -8.56 0.09
CA GLY A 50 -0.88 -8.81 -1.28
C GLY A 50 0.49 -9.49 -1.38
N VAL A 51 1.31 -9.40 -0.32
CA VAL A 51 2.71 -9.86 -0.31
C VAL A 51 2.86 -11.32 0.11
N THR A 52 1.88 -11.91 0.80
CA THR A 52 1.87 -13.32 1.23
C THR A 52 1.99 -14.35 0.10
N GLY A 53 1.83 -13.96 -1.16
CA GLY A 53 2.00 -14.84 -2.32
C GLY A 53 3.38 -14.79 -3.00
N VAL A 54 4.35 -14.02 -2.48
CA VAL A 54 5.59 -13.70 -3.20
C VAL A 54 6.77 -14.53 -2.72
N ASN A 55 7.33 -15.30 -3.66
CA ASN A 55 8.48 -16.19 -3.46
C ASN A 55 9.76 -15.66 -4.13
N ARG A 56 9.66 -14.62 -4.98
CA ARG A 56 10.79 -13.95 -5.65
C ARG A 56 10.60 -12.44 -5.61
N GLY A 57 11.67 -11.73 -5.27
CA GLY A 57 11.66 -10.27 -5.16
C GLY A 57 11.18 -9.53 -6.40
N GLU A 58 11.26 -10.14 -7.57
CA GLU A 58 10.80 -9.61 -8.87
C GLU A 58 9.27 -9.48 -8.99
N GLU A 59 8.47 -10.17 -8.18
CA GLU A 59 6.99 -10.13 -8.30
C GLU A 59 6.32 -8.97 -7.56
N TYR A 60 7.10 -8.07 -6.94
CA TYR A 60 6.60 -6.93 -6.19
C TYR A 60 5.67 -5.99 -6.99
N GLU A 61 5.95 -5.77 -8.30
CA GLU A 61 5.10 -4.95 -9.16
C GLU A 61 3.68 -5.53 -9.33
N LYS A 62 3.55 -6.86 -9.40
CA LYS A 62 2.24 -7.52 -9.52
C LYS A 62 1.42 -7.34 -8.26
N ILE A 63 2.06 -7.36 -7.08
CA ILE A 63 1.42 -7.11 -5.80
C ILE A 63 0.87 -5.69 -5.76
N LEU A 64 1.72 -4.69 -6.04
CA LEU A 64 1.35 -3.28 -6.03
C LEU A 64 0.18 -3.04 -6.99
N SER A 65 0.24 -3.64 -8.18
CA SER A 65 -0.84 -3.56 -9.17
C SER A 65 -2.14 -4.22 -8.70
N HIS A 66 -2.06 -5.36 -8.01
CA HIS A 66 -3.22 -6.07 -7.46
C HIS A 66 -3.87 -5.28 -6.30
N GLU A 67 -3.05 -4.75 -5.40
CA GLU A 67 -3.45 -3.88 -4.29
C GLU A 67 -4.14 -2.61 -4.81
N LEU A 68 -3.55 -1.96 -5.81
CA LEU A 68 -4.12 -0.77 -6.45
C LEU A 68 -5.49 -1.09 -7.05
N LYS A 69 -5.60 -2.20 -7.80
CA LYS A 69 -6.89 -2.67 -8.35
C LYS A 69 -7.91 -2.97 -7.25
N ARG A 70 -7.51 -3.56 -6.12
CA ARG A 70 -8.42 -3.82 -5.00
C ARG A 70 -8.94 -2.53 -4.38
N VAL A 71 -8.06 -1.56 -4.14
CA VAL A 71 -8.43 -0.25 -3.57
C VAL A 71 -9.36 0.53 -4.49
N TYR A 72 -9.12 0.49 -5.81
CA TYR A 72 -9.96 1.18 -6.80
C TYR A 72 -11.30 0.51 -7.06
N LYS A 73 -11.44 -0.80 -6.78
CA LYS A 73 -12.70 -1.53 -6.97
C LYS A 73 -13.68 -1.36 -5.79
N LEU A 74 -13.32 -0.55 -4.79
CA LEU A 74 -13.94 -0.43 -3.48
C LEU A 74 -14.97 0.70 -3.39
#